data_AF-A0A4R4WIS3-F1
#
_entry.id   AF-A0A4R4WIS3-F1
#
_cell.length_a   1.000
_cell.length_b   1.000
_cell.length_c   1.000
_cell.angle_alpha   90.00
_cell.angle_beta   90.00
_cell.angle_gamma   90.00
#
_symmetry.space_group_name_H-M   'P 1'
#
loop_
_entity.id
_entity.type
_entity.pdbx_description
1 polymer ?
#
loop_
_entity_poly.entity_id
_entity_poly.type
_entity_poly.pdbx_seq_one_letter_code
_entity_poly.pdbx_strand_id
1 'polypeptide(L)'
;MGGWGEELERALAERATAVTCDRAGVGRSGGSQARTIAEMAEDLRRLLRALHLELPAAFVGWSYGGLVTQLYAARHPHDVAGLVFVDPSPAELRRARRSYATSRPSWLHGCSACARCSAAPVRGRCANWQHRKT
;
A
#
# COMPACT_ATOMS: atom_id res chain seq x y z
N MET A 1 1.95 13.22 -6.77
CA MET A 1 1.32 12.24 -7.68
C MET A 1 1.75 10.85 -7.26
N GLY A 2 0.82 9.90 -7.19
CA GLY A 2 1.05 8.54 -6.70
C GLY A 2 0.01 8.20 -5.64
N GLY A 3 -1.17 7.79 -6.08
CA GLY A 3 -2.31 7.45 -5.21
C GLY A 3 -3.48 6.94 -6.06
N TRP A 4 -4.53 6.47 -5.42
CA TRP A 4 -5.69 5.85 -6.09
C TRP A 4 -6.68 6.86 -6.68
N GLY A 5 -6.50 8.16 -6.38
CA GLY A 5 -7.37 9.24 -6.83
C GLY A 5 -8.60 9.42 -5.93
N GLU A 6 -8.96 10.67 -5.66
CA GLU A 6 -10.04 11.01 -4.73
C GLU A 6 -11.41 10.48 -5.15
N GLU A 7 -11.67 10.44 -6.47
CA GLU A 7 -12.94 9.95 -7.00
C GLU A 7 -13.15 8.46 -6.67
N LEU A 8 -12.11 7.63 -6.89
CA LEU A 8 -12.16 6.21 -6.59
C LEU A 8 -12.23 5.96 -5.07
N GLU A 9 -11.42 6.69 -4.29
CA GLU A 9 -11.45 6.58 -2.82
C GLU A 9 -12.86 6.92 -2.28
N ARG A 10 -13.49 7.98 -2.79
CA ARG A 10 -14.86 8.36 -2.42
C ARG A 10 -15.88 7.30 -2.81
N ALA A 11 -15.84 6.80 -4.04
CA ALA A 11 -16.77 5.78 -4.52
C ALA A 11 -16.67 4.47 -3.72
N LEU A 12 -15.46 4.09 -3.29
CA LEU A 12 -15.25 2.91 -2.45
C LEU A 12 -15.73 3.14 -1.01
N ALA A 13 -15.51 4.33 -0.44
CA ALA A 13 -15.93 4.67 0.91
C ALA A 13 -17.46 4.62 1.11
N GLU A 14 -18.23 4.81 0.04
CA GLU A 14 -19.70 4.65 0.05
C GLU A 14 -20.14 3.19 0.22
N ARG A 15 -19.27 2.23 -0.10
CA ARG A 15 -19.61 0.81 -0.18
C ARG A 15 -18.86 -0.07 0.82
N ALA A 16 -17.69 0.35 1.25
CA ALA A 16 -16.83 -0.41 2.14
C ALA A 16 -15.90 0.50 2.95
N THR A 17 -15.33 -0.03 4.02
CA THR A 17 -14.17 0.59 4.65
C THR A 17 -12.98 0.44 3.70
N ALA A 18 -12.54 1.55 3.10
CA ALA A 18 -11.41 1.59 2.19
C ALA A 18 -10.16 2.13 2.91
N VAL A 19 -9.04 1.42 2.78
CA VAL A 19 -7.76 1.85 3.35
C VAL A 19 -6.73 1.93 2.25
N THR A 20 -6.21 3.13 2.02
CA THR A 20 -5.05 3.37 1.16
C THR A 20 -3.87 3.74 2.03
N CYS A 21 -2.68 3.23 1.70
CA CYS A 21 -1.50 3.46 2.50
C CYS A 21 -0.27 3.70 1.64
N ASP A 22 0.54 4.68 2.04
CA ASP A 22 1.87 4.87 1.49
C ASP A 22 2.82 3.83 2.12
N ARG A 23 3.62 3.14 1.32
CA ARG A 23 4.64 2.20 1.82
C ARG A 23 5.71 2.95 2.63
N ALA A 24 6.39 2.26 3.54
CA ALA A 24 7.51 2.84 4.30
C ALA A 24 8.50 3.55 3.35
N GLY A 25 8.91 4.77 3.71
CA GLY A 25 9.81 5.61 2.91
C GLY A 25 9.27 6.12 1.57
N VAL A 26 7.95 6.07 1.35
CA VAL A 26 7.25 6.58 0.15
C VAL A 26 6.16 7.56 0.60
N GLY A 27 5.91 8.61 -0.20
CA GLY A 27 4.79 9.52 0.00
C GLY A 27 4.82 10.17 1.39
N ARG A 28 3.76 9.96 2.16
CA ARG A 28 3.58 10.50 3.52
C ARG A 28 4.10 9.56 4.63
N SER A 29 4.59 8.38 4.26
CA SER A 29 5.13 7.40 5.22
C SER A 29 6.62 7.63 5.46
N GLY A 30 6.99 7.73 6.75
CA GLY A 30 8.39 7.80 7.16
C GLY A 30 9.11 6.45 7.07
N GLY A 31 10.35 6.40 7.58
CA GLY A 31 11.17 5.20 7.61
C GLY A 31 11.94 4.93 6.31
N SER A 32 12.69 3.83 6.30
CA SER A 32 13.43 3.37 5.12
C SER A 32 12.52 2.57 4.21
N GLN A 33 12.68 2.72 2.88
CA GLN A 33 11.97 1.90 1.92
C GLN A 33 12.29 0.42 2.12
N ALA A 34 11.23 -0.39 2.24
CA ALA A 34 11.35 -1.84 2.23
C ALA A 34 12.09 -2.29 0.96
N ARG A 35 13.10 -3.13 1.16
CA ARG A 35 14.01 -3.56 0.09
C ARG A 35 13.47 -4.76 -0.65
N THR A 36 12.58 -5.54 -0.04
CA THR A 36 12.02 -6.77 -0.61
C THR A 36 10.49 -6.81 -0.53
N ILE A 37 9.89 -7.66 -1.38
CA ILE A 37 8.44 -7.91 -1.38
C ILE A 37 8.02 -8.58 -0.06
N ALA A 38 8.89 -9.42 0.52
CA ALA A 38 8.66 -10.06 1.80
C ALA A 38 8.57 -9.07 2.95
N GLU A 39 9.46 -8.07 2.98
CA GLU A 39 9.39 -6.97 3.96
C GLU A 39 8.12 -6.14 3.76
N MET A 40 7.75 -5.81 2.52
CA MET A 40 6.51 -5.08 2.24
C MET A 40 5.24 -5.86 2.66
N ALA A 41 5.23 -7.18 2.49
CA ALA A 41 4.11 -8.01 2.94
C ALA A 41 4.02 -8.07 4.48
N GLU A 42 5.16 -8.05 5.18
CA GLU A 42 5.17 -7.96 6.65
C GLU A 42 4.74 -6.57 7.13
N ASP A 43 5.16 -5.50 6.45
CA ASP A 43 4.69 -4.15 6.74
C ASP A 43 3.17 -4.03 6.54
N LEU A 44 2.62 -4.65 5.49
CA LEU A 44 1.17 -4.76 5.30
C LEU A 44 0.51 -5.49 6.48
N ARG A 45 1.08 -6.62 6.94
CA ARG A 45 0.54 -7.33 8.11
C ARG A 45 0.54 -6.47 9.37
N ARG A 46 1.62 -5.71 9.60
CA ARG A 46 1.74 -4.78 10.74
C ARG A 46 0.71 -3.67 10.65
N LEU A 47 0.49 -3.10 9.47
CA LEU A 47 -0.52 -2.08 9.23
C LEU A 47 -1.92 -2.58 9.59
N LEU A 48 -2.32 -3.75 9.08
CA LEU A 48 -3.65 -4.32 9.36
C LEU A 48 -3.89 -4.51 10.87
N ARG A 49 -2.87 -5.01 11.58
CA ARG A 49 -2.92 -5.17 13.04
C ARG A 49 -3.01 -3.84 13.77
N ALA A 50 -2.20 -2.85 13.39
CA ALA A 50 -2.16 -1.54 14.02
C ALA A 50 -3.47 -0.75 13.81
N LEU A 51 -4.15 -0.99 12.69
CA LEU A 51 -5.45 -0.39 12.39
C LEU A 51 -6.64 -1.17 12.95
N HIS A 52 -6.41 -2.35 13.54
CA HIS A 52 -7.45 -3.24 14.03
C HIS A 52 -8.55 -3.51 12.98
N LEU A 53 -8.14 -3.72 11.73
CA LEU A 53 -9.09 -3.98 10.64
C LEU A 53 -9.71 -5.36 10.76
N GLU A 54 -10.99 -5.45 10.45
CA GLU A 54 -11.72 -6.71 10.37
C GLU A 54 -11.22 -7.54 9.18
N LEU A 55 -11.05 -8.84 9.40
CA LEU A 55 -10.61 -9.82 8.42
C LEU A 55 -11.64 -10.96 8.36
N PRO A 56 -11.82 -11.63 7.22
CA PRO A 56 -11.04 -11.49 5.98
C PRO A 56 -11.40 -10.24 5.16
N ALA A 57 -10.42 -9.66 4.48
CA ALA A 57 -10.59 -8.44 3.67
C ALA A 57 -10.20 -8.66 2.19
N ALA A 58 -10.71 -7.79 1.31
CA ALA A 58 -10.28 -7.74 -0.08
C ALA A 58 -9.01 -6.89 -0.22
N PHE A 59 -8.03 -7.37 -0.97
CA PHE A 59 -6.78 -6.65 -1.21
C PHE A 59 -6.64 -6.26 -2.67
N VAL A 60 -6.38 -4.98 -2.91
CA VAL A 60 -6.20 -4.42 -4.26
C VAL A 60 -4.73 -4.07 -4.46
N GLY A 61 -4.10 -4.65 -5.48
CA GLY A 61 -2.71 -4.41 -5.82
C GLY A 61 -2.55 -3.78 -7.20
N TRP A 62 -2.10 -2.52 -7.27
CA TRP A 62 -1.70 -1.87 -8.52
C TRP A 62 -0.22 -2.10 -8.79
N SER A 63 0.14 -2.53 -10.00
CA SER A 63 1.52 -2.70 -10.43
C SER A 63 2.32 -3.55 -9.43
N TYR A 64 3.38 -2.99 -8.85
CA TYR A 64 4.22 -3.67 -7.86
C TYR A 64 3.43 -4.11 -6.60
N GLY A 65 2.34 -3.41 -6.26
CA GLY A 65 1.44 -3.78 -5.17
C GLY A 65 0.80 -5.15 -5.37
N GLY A 66 0.59 -5.58 -6.62
CA GLY A 66 0.08 -6.91 -6.94
C GLY A 66 1.00 -8.03 -6.46
N LEU A 67 2.33 -7.83 -6.49
CA LEU A 67 3.28 -8.82 -5.99
C LEU A 67 3.27 -8.92 -4.47
N VAL A 68 3.06 -7.78 -3.80
CA VAL A 68 2.99 -7.70 -2.34
C VAL A 68 1.73 -8.39 -1.83
N THR A 69 0.57 -8.09 -2.41
CA THR A 69 -0.72 -8.69 -1.99
C THR A 69 -0.77 -10.19 -2.29
N GLN A 70 -0.21 -10.64 -3.41
CA GLN A 70 -0.06 -12.07 -3.69
C GLN A 70 0.79 -12.79 -2.63
N LEU A 71 1.94 -12.22 -2.25
CA LEU A 71 2.80 -12.84 -1.24
C LEU A 71 2.13 -12.83 0.14
N TYR A 72 1.42 -11.75 0.48
CA TYR A 72 0.64 -11.67 1.71
C TYR A 72 -0.41 -12.78 1.76
N ALA A 73 -1.22 -12.92 0.70
CA ALA A 73 -2.27 -13.93 0.62
C ALA A 73 -1.73 -15.35 0.70
N ALA A 74 -0.58 -15.63 0.08
CA ALA A 74 0.07 -16.93 0.16
C ALA A 74 0.52 -17.28 1.59
N ARG A 75 0.86 -16.28 2.42
CA ARG A 75 1.29 -16.48 3.82
C ARG A 75 0.14 -16.46 4.82
N HIS A 76 -0.94 -15.74 4.49
CA HIS A 76 -2.07 -15.51 5.38
C HIS A 76 -3.41 -15.71 4.65
N PRO A 77 -3.69 -16.91 4.12
CA PRO A 77 -4.87 -17.14 3.28
C PRO A 77 -6.19 -16.88 4.03
N HIS A 78 -6.23 -17.11 5.34
CA HIS A 78 -7.43 -16.86 6.16
C HIS A 78 -7.74 -15.37 6.38
N ASP A 79 -6.80 -14.47 6.11
CA ASP A 79 -7.02 -13.03 6.21
C ASP A 79 -7.64 -12.44 4.93
N VAL A 80 -7.75 -13.24 3.86
CA VAL A 80 -8.02 -12.73 2.50
C VAL A 80 -9.37 -13.22 2.00
N ALA A 81 -10.29 -12.29 1.78
CA ALA A 81 -11.59 -12.56 1.15
C ALA A 81 -11.50 -12.56 -0.37
N GLY A 82 -10.52 -11.83 -0.93
CA GLY A 82 -10.30 -11.76 -2.38
C GLY A 82 -9.10 -10.89 -2.76
N LEU A 83 -8.64 -11.05 -4.00
CA LEU A 83 -7.55 -10.29 -4.59
C LEU A 83 -8.02 -9.60 -5.87
N VAL A 84 -7.68 -8.33 -6.02
CA VAL A 84 -7.90 -7.56 -7.25
C VAL A 84 -6.57 -7.02 -7.74
N PHE A 85 -6.28 -7.24 -9.01
CA PHE A 85 -5.06 -6.74 -9.65
C PHE A 85 -5.38 -5.67 -10.67
N VAL A 86 -4.70 -4.54 -10.55
CA VAL A 86 -4.73 -3.47 -11.54
C VAL A 86 -3.35 -3.45 -12.17
N ASP A 87 -3.26 -3.79 -13.45
CA ASP A 87 -2.00 -3.78 -14.22
C ASP A 87 -0.78 -4.32 -13.42
N PRO A 88 -0.84 -5.55 -12.88
CA PRO A 88 0.14 -6.02 -11.90
C PRO A 88 1.50 -6.27 -12.54
N SER A 89 2.58 -6.04 -11.78
CA SER A 89 3.91 -6.47 -12.22
C SER A 89 3.96 -8.00 -12.36
N PRO A 90 4.63 -8.55 -13.39
CA PRO A 90 4.76 -10.00 -13.57
C PRO A 90 5.46 -10.67 -12.39
N ALA A 91 5.08 -11.92 -12.09
CA ALA A 91 5.65 -12.68 -10.98
C ALA A 91 7.18 -12.91 -11.15
N GLU A 92 7.68 -12.90 -12.38
CA GLU A 92 9.08 -13.00 -12.76
C GLU A 92 9.92 -11.85 -12.19
N LEU A 93 9.31 -10.67 -12.00
CA LEU A 93 9.95 -9.52 -11.36
C LEU A 93 10.36 -9.84 -9.90
N ARG A 94 9.65 -10.77 -9.23
CA ARG A 94 10.04 -11.28 -7.91
C ARG A 94 11.40 -11.97 -7.94
N ARG A 95 11.74 -12.63 -9.06
CA ARG A 95 13.01 -13.36 -9.26
C ARG A 95 14.11 -12.44 -9.78
N ALA A 96 13.77 -11.48 -10.65
CA ALA A 96 14.73 -10.62 -11.35
C ALA A 96 15.36 -9.50 -10.49
N ARG A 97 14.82 -9.20 -9.31
CA ARG A 97 15.27 -8.06 -8.48
C ARG A 97 16.65 -8.25 -7.81
N ARG A 98 17.31 -9.41 -8.00
CA ARG A 98 18.75 -9.57 -7.70
C ARG A 98 19.64 -8.82 -8.73
N SER A 99 19.09 -8.51 -9.91
CA SER A 99 19.84 -7.95 -11.05
C SER A 99 19.52 -6.48 -11.37
N TYR A 100 18.48 -5.89 -10.78
CA TYR A 100 18.04 -4.50 -11.05
C TYR A 100 18.75 -3.42 -10.20
N ALA A 101 19.68 -3.81 -9.32
CA ALA A 101 20.42 -2.86 -8.48
C ALA A 101 21.42 -1.98 -9.25
N THR A 102 21.67 -2.26 -10.53
CA THR A 102 22.75 -1.64 -11.33
C THR A 102 22.30 -0.59 -12.35
N SER A 103 21.02 -0.28 -12.50
CA SER A 103 20.57 0.76 -13.44
C SER A 103 19.50 1.65 -12.83
N ARG A 104 19.88 2.87 -12.46
CA ARG A 104 18.97 3.97 -12.08
C ARG A 104 18.51 4.71 -13.35
N PRO A 105 17.23 4.67 -13.75
CA PRO A 105 16.71 5.58 -14.76
C PRO A 105 16.47 6.98 -14.16
N SER A 106 16.67 8.02 -14.96
CA SER A 106 16.77 9.45 -14.60
C SER A 106 15.46 10.16 -14.19
N TRP A 107 14.34 9.45 -14.02
CA TRP A 107 13.00 10.07 -13.89
C TRP A 107 12.56 10.47 -12.48
N LEU A 108 13.46 10.52 -11.49
CA LEU A 108 13.14 10.91 -10.10
C LEU A 108 13.47 12.39 -9.79
N HIS A 109 12.90 13.33 -10.54
CA HIS A 109 13.00 14.75 -10.21
C HIS A 109 11.63 15.42 -10.05
N GLY A 110 11.44 16.04 -8.88
CA GLY A 110 10.43 17.08 -8.59
C GLY A 110 9.18 16.57 -7.85
N CYS A 111 8.54 17.31 -6.94
CA CYS A 111 8.83 18.56 -6.24
C CYS A 111 7.72 18.77 -5.19
N SER A 112 8.03 19.57 -4.16
CA SER A 112 7.18 20.51 -3.36
C SER A 112 5.90 20.06 -2.64
N ALA A 113 5.83 20.51 -1.37
CA ALA A 113 4.83 20.30 -0.33
C ALA A 113 3.46 21.00 -0.54
N CYS A 114 2.43 20.55 0.19
CA CYS A 114 1.36 21.40 0.72
C CYS A 114 0.77 20.80 2.01
N ALA A 115 0.28 21.66 2.89
CA ALA A 115 0.05 21.41 4.32
C ALA A 115 -1.43 21.48 4.74
N ARG A 116 -1.73 20.78 5.86
CA ARG A 116 -2.75 21.01 6.92
C ARG A 116 -4.13 20.31 6.91
N CYS A 117 -4.56 20.08 8.17
CA CYS A 117 -5.88 19.81 8.78
C CYS A 117 -6.47 18.39 8.70
N SER A 118 -7.30 17.90 9.64
CA SER A 118 -7.53 18.03 11.10
C SER A 118 -8.59 16.96 11.44
N ALA A 119 -8.52 16.29 12.59
CA ALA A 119 -9.39 15.15 12.94
C ALA A 119 -10.73 15.57 13.57
N ALA A 120 -11.84 14.89 13.22
CA ALA A 120 -12.83 14.18 14.07
C ALA A 120 -14.13 13.81 13.25
N PRO A 121 -15.13 13.06 13.78
CA PRO A 121 -15.53 11.73 13.29
C PRO A 121 -16.88 11.67 12.56
N VAL A 122 -17.21 10.54 11.90
CA VAL A 122 -18.54 9.87 11.74
C VAL A 122 -18.42 8.79 10.64
N ARG A 123 -19.36 7.84 10.60
CA ARG A 123 -19.49 6.66 9.72
C ARG A 123 -19.03 6.90 8.27
N GLY A 124 -18.39 5.88 7.69
CA GLY A 124 -17.75 5.93 6.37
C GLY A 124 -16.35 6.51 6.49
N ARG A 125 -15.32 5.68 6.48
CA ARG A 125 -13.93 6.17 6.54
C ARG A 125 -13.06 5.54 5.46
N CYS A 126 -12.55 6.41 4.60
CA CYS A 126 -11.19 6.29 4.07
C CYS A 126 -10.23 6.70 5.20
N ALA A 127 -9.37 5.79 5.64
CA ALA A 127 -8.31 6.10 6.59
C ALA A 127 -6.96 6.10 5.88
N ASN A 128 -6.30 7.26 5.82
CA ASN A 128 -4.90 7.39 5.42
C ASN A 128 -4.03 7.23 6.68
N TRP A 129 -3.38 6.08 6.83
CA TRP A 129 -2.50 5.83 7.98
C TRP A 129 -1.05 6.18 7.67
N GLN A 130 -0.40 6.87 8.62
CA GLN A 130 0.99 7.31 8.54
C GLN A 130 1.77 6.71 9.71
N HIS A 131 2.86 6.00 9.41
CA HIS A 131 3.75 5.51 10.45
C HIS A 131 4.58 6.69 11.01
N ARG A 132 4.23 7.20 12.19
CA ARG A 132 5.13 8.05 13.00
C ARG A 132 5.96 7.14 13.91
N LYS A 133 7.27 7.37 13.97
CA LYS A 133 8.13 6.80 15.01
C LYS A 133 8.04 7.69 16.26
N THR A 134 7.89 7.06 17.42
CA THR A 134 8.52 7.53 18.67
C THR A 134 10.03 7.48 18.52
#